data_AF-A0AAX4HR30-F1
#
_entry.id   AF-A0AAX4HR30-F1
#
_cell.length_a   1.000
_cell.length_b   1.000
_cell.length_c   1.000
_cell.angle_alpha   90.00
_cell.angle_beta   90.00
_cell.angle_gamma   90.00
#
_symmetry.space_group_name_H-M   'P 1'
#
loop_
_entity.id
_entity.type
_entity.pdbx_description
1 polymer ?
#
loop_
_entity_poly.entity_id
_entity_poly.type
_entity_poly.pdbx_seq_one_letter_code
_entity_poly.pdbx_strand_id
1 'polypeptide(L)' 'MDVNSWVVLSAALTFAAAVLGGTFAQGKAASVALEGIARNPAAAEKLQTPMILALALVESLVLFGFGIAFLILQKSA' A
#
# COMPACT_ATOMS: atom_id res chain seq x y z
N MET A 1 -1.28 -15.52 27.52
CA MET A 1 -1.28 -14.27 26.75
C MET A 1 -2.54 -13.52 27.15
N ASP A 2 -2.40 -12.27 27.58
CA ASP A 2 -3.52 -11.42 27.94
C ASP A 2 -4.23 -10.88 26.68
N VAL A 3 -5.42 -10.32 26.86
CA VAL A 3 -6.23 -9.79 25.75
C VAL A 3 -5.49 -8.69 24.99
N ASN A 4 -4.71 -7.86 25.68
CA ASN A 4 -3.96 -6.78 25.04
C ASN A 4 -2.89 -7.31 24.09
N SER A 5 -2.19 -8.40 24.43
CA SER A 5 -1.25 -9.06 23.51
C SER A 5 -1.93 -9.49 22.20
N TRP A 6 -3.17 -10.00 22.28
CA TRP A 6 -3.93 -10.40 21.08
C TRP A 6 -4.39 -9.22 20.25
N VAL A 7 -4.72 -8.09 20.87
CA VAL A 7 -5.08 -6.86 20.15
C VAL A 7 -3.89 -6.27 19.41
N VAL A 8 -2.72 -6.21 20.06
CA VAL A 8 -1.50 -5.71 19.41
C VAL A 8 -1.14 -6.59 18.22
N LEU A 9 -1.24 -7.92 18.37
CA LEU A 9 -0.97 -8.85 17.28
C LEU A 9 -1.96 -8.68 16.12
N SER A 10 -3.26 -8.52 16.40
CA SER A 10 -4.26 -8.34 15.34
C SER A 10 -4.05 -7.03 14.57
N ALA A 11 -3.77 -5.92 15.26
CA ALA A 11 -3.43 -4.65 14.63
C ALA A 11 -2.19 -4.75 13.73
N ALA A 12 -1.13 -5.41 14.22
CA ALA A 12 0.10 -5.63 13.45
C ALA A 12 -0.15 -6.46 12.19
N LEU A 13 -0.95 -7.55 12.30
CA LEU A 13 -1.29 -8.40 11.15
C LEU A 13 -2.17 -7.68 10.14
N THR A 14 -3.15 -6.88 10.59
CA THR A 14 -4.00 -6.08 9.70
C THR A 14 -3.16 -5.11 8.88
N PHE A 15 -2.23 -4.38 9.52
CA PHE A 15 -1.39 -3.44 8.79
C PHE A 15 -0.38 -4.14 7.89
N ALA A 16 0.26 -5.22 8.37
CA ALA A 16 1.19 -6.02 7.59
C ALA A 16 0.54 -6.55 6.30
N ALA A 17 -0.69 -7.06 6.37
CA ALA A 17 -1.42 -7.52 5.19
C ALA A 17 -1.66 -6.38 4.17
N ALA A 18 -2.05 -5.19 4.66
CA ALA A 18 -2.25 -4.03 3.81
C ALA A 18 -0.95 -3.58 3.11
N VAL A 19 0.15 -3.48 3.87
CA VAL A 19 1.47 -3.08 3.35
C VAL A 19 2.01 -4.09 2.35
N LEU A 20 1.88 -5.40 2.61
CA LEU A 20 2.32 -6.44 1.68
C LEU A 20 1.56 -6.37 0.36
N GLY A 21 0.24 -6.23 0.40
CA GLY A 21 -0.58 -6.06 -0.80
C GLY A 21 -0.23 -4.78 -1.57
N GLY A 22 -0.07 -3.66 -0.85
CA GLY A 22 0.29 -2.37 -1.42
C GLY A 22 1.65 -2.38 -2.11
N THR A 23 2.67 -2.90 -1.43
CA THR A 23 4.05 -2.98 -1.95
C THR A 23 4.11 -3.83 -3.23
N PHE A 24 3.40 -4.96 -3.27
CA PHE A 24 3.33 -5.80 -4.46
C PHE A 24 2.66 -5.08 -5.64
N ALA A 25 1.53 -4.42 -5.41
CA ALA A 25 0.82 -3.69 -6.44
C ALA A 25 1.60 -2.48 -6.95
N GLN A 26 2.23 -1.70 -6.06
CA GLN A 26 3.07 -0.56 -6.42
C GLN A 26 4.31 -0.98 -7.18
N GLY A 27 5.00 -2.03 -6.73
CA GLY A 27 6.17 -2.58 -7.42
C GLY A 27 5.83 -3.02 -8.84
N LYS A 28 4.69 -3.72 -9.01
CA LYS A 28 4.21 -4.10 -10.34
C LYS A 28 3.87 -2.90 -11.22
N ALA A 29 3.17 -1.89 -10.68
CA ALA A 29 2.83 -0.68 -11.44
C ALA A 29 4.08 0.07 -11.89
N ALA A 30 5.07 0.21 -11.02
CA ALA A 30 6.36 0.84 -11.34
C ALA A 30 7.13 0.06 -12.41
N SER A 31 7.24 -1.27 -12.28
CA SER A 31 7.93 -2.11 -13.28
C SER A 31 7.29 -2.00 -14.66
N VAL A 32 5.96 -2.11 -14.75
CA VAL A 32 5.24 -1.99 -16.03
C VAL A 32 5.43 -0.60 -16.64
N ALA A 33 5.43 0.45 -15.82
CA ALA A 33 5.67 1.81 -16.30
C ALA A 33 7.11 1.97 -16.83
N LEU A 34 8.11 1.50 -16.10
CA LEU A 34 9.51 1.56 -16.51
C LEU A 34 9.79 0.74 -17.77
N GLU A 35 9.22 -0.45 -17.90
CA GLU A 35 9.31 -1.26 -19.13
C GLU A 35 8.66 -0.54 -20.32
N GLY A 36 7.53 0.13 -20.11
CA GLY A 36 6.87 0.95 -21.12
C GLY A 36 7.75 2.09 -21.61
N ILE A 37 8.41 2.79 -20.68
CA ILE A 37 9.36 3.87 -20.98
C ILE A 37 10.59 3.34 -21.70
N ALA A 38 11.13 2.19 -21.28
CA ALA A 38 12.29 1.57 -21.92
C ALA A 38 12.01 1.17 -23.39
N ARG A 39 10.79 0.72 -23.70
CA ARG A 39 10.36 0.41 -25.07
C ARG A 39 10.05 1.65 -25.90
N ASN A 40 9.56 2.72 -25.28
CA ASN A 40 9.27 3.99 -25.94
C ASN A 40 9.57 5.19 -25.02
N PRO A 41 10.78 5.78 -25.12
CA PRO A 41 11.17 6.90 -24.27
C PRO A 41 10.26 8.12 -24.37
N ALA A 42 9.63 8.35 -25.53
CA ALA A 42 8.71 9.47 -25.74
C ALA A 42 7.37 9.30 -24.99
N ALA A 43 7.11 8.13 -24.41
CA ALA A 43 5.91 7.88 -23.60
C ALA A 43 6.06 8.30 -22.13
N ALA A 44 7.26 8.68 -21.66
CA ALA A 44 7.52 8.94 -20.25
C ALA A 44 6.56 9.97 -19.62
N GLU A 45 6.41 11.14 -20.24
CA GLU A 45 5.48 12.17 -19.73
C GLU A 45 4.01 11.71 -19.76
N LYS A 46 3.63 10.94 -20.78
CA LYS A 46 2.26 10.43 -20.93
C LYS A 46 1.93 9.33 -19.91
N LEU A 47 2.94 8.63 -19.41
CA LEU A 47 2.79 7.56 -18.41
C LEU A 47 2.83 8.06 -16.97
N GLN A 48 3.48 9.19 -16.71
CA GLN A 48 3.70 9.68 -15.34
C GLN A 48 2.38 9.92 -14.59
N THR A 49 1.45 10.67 -15.17
CA THR A 49 0.15 10.97 -14.54
C THR A 49 -0.66 9.73 -14.22
N PRO A 50 -0.93 8.80 -15.16
CA PRO A 50 -1.67 7.58 -14.84
C PRO A 50 -0.92 6.68 -13.86
N MET A 51 0.42 6.65 -13.90
CA MET A 51 1.23 5.92 -12.91
C MET A 51 1.04 6.49 -11.50
N ILE A 52 1.16 7.81 -11.32
CA ILE A 52 0.96 8.45 -10.02
C ILE A 52 -0.46 8.22 -9.51
N LEU A 53 -1.47 8.30 -10.39
CA LEU A 53 -2.85 8.01 -10.02
C LEU A 53 -3.02 6.56 -9.53
N ALA A 54 -2.43 5.59 -10.23
CA ALA A 54 -2.45 4.19 -9.82
C ALA A 54 -1.75 4.00 -8.47
N LEU A 55 -0.57 4.59 -8.26
CA LEU A 55 0.17 4.52 -7.01
C LEU A 55 -0.60 5.18 -5.85
N ALA A 56 -1.24 6.33 -6.09
CA ALA A 56 -2.04 7.04 -5.08
C ALA A 56 -3.27 6.23 -4.66
N LEU A 57 -3.94 5.56 -5.60
CA LEU A 57 -5.06 4.67 -5.29
C LEU A 57 -4.61 3.48 -4.44
N VAL A 58 -3.46 2.87 -4.76
CA VAL A 58 -2.90 1.79 -3.93
C VAL A 58 -2.54 2.31 -2.54
N GLU A 59 -1.88 3.46 -2.46
CA GLU A 59 -1.48 4.07 -1.18
C GLU A 59 -2.69 4.38 -0.30
N SER A 60 -3.81 4.83 -0.90
CA SER A 60 -5.05 5.10 -0.14
C SER A 60 -5.57 3.87 0.60
N LEU A 61 -5.44 2.67 0.01
CA LEU A 61 -5.85 1.42 0.64
C LEU A 61 -4.89 1.01 1.76
N VAL A 62 -3.57 1.25 1.58
CA VAL A 62 -2.57 1.03 2.63
C VAL A 62 -2.83 1.95 3.83
N LEU A 63 -3.13 3.22 3.57
CA LEU A 63 -3.50 4.18 4.61
C LEU A 63 -4.80 3.84 5.32
N PHE A 64 -5.80 3.27 4.61
CA PHE A 64 -6.98 2.72 5.28
C PHE A 64 -6.63 1.52 6.17
N GLY A 65 -5.75 0.62 5.72
CA GLY A 65 -5.25 -0.48 6.56
C GLY A 65 -4.52 0.02 7.81
N PHE A 66 -3.68 1.05 7.67
CA PHE A 66 -3.05 1.74 8.79
C PHE A 66 -4.08 2.35 9.74
N GLY A 67 -5.08 3.06 9.21
CA GLY A 67 -6.15 3.66 10.00
C GLY A 67 -6.94 2.63 10.81
N ILE A 68 -7.27 1.48 10.21
CA ILE A 68 -7.93 0.38 10.92
C ILE A 68 -7.04 -0.19 12.02
N ALA A 69 -5.76 -0.46 11.74
CA ALA A 69 -4.82 -0.94 12.75
C ALA A 69 -4.68 0.05 13.93
N PHE A 70 -4.64 1.35 13.64
CA PHE A 70 -4.62 2.39 14.65
C PHE A 70 -5.91 2.40 15.51
N LEU A 71 -7.08 2.28 14.89
CA LEU A 71 -8.36 2.20 15.61
C LEU A 71 -8.45 0.95 16.51
N ILE A 72 -7.90 -0.19 16.06
CA ILE A 72 -7.82 -1.41 16.87
C ILE A 72 -6.99 -1.16 18.13
N LEU A 73 -5.81 -0.54 18.00
CA LEU A 73 -4.97 -0.20 19.14
C LEU A 73 -5.64 0.79 20.10
N GLN A 74 -6.32 1.81 19.56
CA GLN A 74 -6.94 2.85 20.38
C GLN A 74 -8.12 2.33 21.21
N LYS A 75 -8.82 1.28 20.75
CA LYS A 75 -9.92 0.65 21.50
C LYS A 75 -9.45 -0.17 22.71
N SER A 76 -8.15 -0.48 22.79
CA SER A 76 -7.57 -1.30 23.86
C SER A 76 -6.63 -0.55 24.81
N ALA A 77 -6.45 0.75 24.59
CA ALA A 77 -5.92 1.68 25.57
C ALA A 77 -7.02 2.14 26.53
#